data_AF-A0A354CW42-F1
#
_entry.id   AF-A0A354CW42-F1
#
_cell.length_a   1.000
_cell.length_b   1.000
_cell.length_c   1.000
_cell.angle_alpha   90.00
_cell.angle_beta   90.00
_cell.angle_gamma   90.00
#
_symmetry.space_group_name_H-M   'P 1'
#
loop_
_entity.id
_entity.type
_entity.pdbx_description
1 polymer ?
#
loop_
_entity_poly.entity_id
_entity_poly.type
_entity_poly.pdbx_seq_one_letter_code
_entity_poly.pdbx_strand_id
1 'polypeptide(L)'
;MMRHNRMVSGAPDVRRLRQPAKPSQGVGWWAVSAGYAVVIAVLAVLPPTPGVSVGYLDKLAHLCEYALFAWCLRRAAHASAFSRSSELLLALGFSIAYGALLEGIQGVLGYRSAEWGDVIANTVGAVIGTGFNKKVR
;
A
#
# COMPACT_ATOMS: atom_id res chain seq x y z
N MET A 1 34.88 -17.56 -57.30
CA MET A 1 34.32 -16.37 -56.58
C MET A 1 33.02 -16.80 -55.89
N MET A 2 33.12 -17.42 -54.70
CA MET A 2 31.97 -17.95 -53.95
C MET A 2 31.56 -16.97 -52.85
N ARG A 3 30.32 -16.46 -52.94
CA ARG A 3 29.68 -15.65 -51.90
C ARG A 3 29.28 -16.55 -50.73
N HIS A 4 29.89 -16.35 -49.55
CA HIS A 4 29.40 -16.94 -48.31
C HIS A 4 28.21 -16.13 -47.79
N ASN A 5 27.03 -16.72 -47.90
CA ASN A 5 25.78 -16.24 -47.33
C ASN A 5 25.81 -16.50 -45.81
N ARG A 6 26.05 -15.45 -45.00
CA ARG A 6 26.07 -15.56 -43.55
C ARG A 6 24.62 -15.47 -43.05
N MET A 7 24.00 -16.62 -42.82
CA MET A 7 22.65 -16.71 -42.26
C MET A 7 22.57 -16.02 -40.89
N VAL A 8 21.57 -15.16 -40.76
CA VAL A 8 21.18 -14.42 -39.57
C VAL A 8 20.72 -15.41 -38.50
N SER A 9 21.48 -15.52 -37.40
CA SER A 9 21.04 -16.24 -36.19
C SER A 9 20.11 -15.33 -35.38
N GLY A 10 18.85 -15.26 -35.79
CA GLY A 10 17.77 -14.56 -35.10
C GLY A 10 17.09 -15.38 -33.99
N ALA A 11 17.85 -16.05 -33.12
CA ALA A 11 17.25 -16.71 -31.97
C ALA A 11 16.86 -15.64 -30.93
N PRO A 12 15.58 -15.49 -30.56
CA PRO A 12 15.22 -14.62 -29.46
C PRO A 12 15.88 -15.15 -28.18
N ASP A 13 16.57 -14.27 -27.46
CA ASP A 13 17.22 -14.57 -26.19
C ASP A 13 16.18 -15.04 -25.16
N VAL A 14 16.00 -16.36 -25.09
CA VAL A 14 15.08 -17.07 -24.19
C VAL A 14 15.35 -16.77 -22.72
N ARG A 15 16.52 -16.24 -22.34
CA ARG A 15 16.84 -15.86 -20.95
C ARG A 15 16.07 -14.63 -20.48
N ARG A 16 15.56 -13.81 -21.41
CA ARG A 16 14.79 -12.60 -21.10
C ARG A 16 13.31 -12.88 -20.82
N LEU A 17 12.81 -14.08 -21.13
CA LEU A 17 11.38 -14.38 -21.11
C LEU A 17 10.83 -14.81 -19.74
N ARG A 18 11.67 -15.12 -18.75
CA ARG A 18 11.22 -15.56 -17.41
C ARG A 18 12.26 -15.28 -16.34
N GLN A 19 12.44 -14.03 -15.94
CA GLN A 19 12.90 -13.80 -14.57
C GLN A 19 11.65 -13.65 -13.70
N PRO A 20 11.17 -14.72 -13.02
CA PRO A 20 10.14 -14.55 -12.02
C PRO A 20 10.65 -13.54 -11.00
N ALA A 21 9.79 -12.60 -10.59
CA ALA A 21 10.08 -11.73 -9.46
C ALA A 21 10.62 -12.59 -8.32
N LYS A 22 11.78 -12.23 -7.74
CA LYS A 22 12.40 -13.03 -6.68
C LYS A 22 11.38 -13.23 -5.55
N PRO A 23 10.93 -14.47 -5.27
CA PRO A 23 9.81 -14.74 -4.38
C PRO A 23 9.98 -14.18 -2.96
N SER A 24 11.23 -13.91 -2.54
CA SER A 24 11.55 -13.39 -1.21
C SER A 24 11.15 -11.92 -0.99
N GLN A 25 10.89 -11.14 -2.04
CA GLN A 25 10.56 -9.72 -1.87
C GLN A 25 9.11 -9.49 -1.43
N GLY A 26 8.17 -10.36 -1.83
CA GLY A 26 6.76 -10.26 -1.42
C GLY A 26 6.59 -10.40 0.09
N VAL A 27 7.26 -11.40 0.69
CA VAL A 27 7.21 -11.67 2.14
C VAL A 27 7.68 -10.45 2.95
N GLY A 28 8.75 -9.78 2.52
CA GLY A 28 9.24 -8.58 3.19
C GLY A 28 8.20 -7.44 3.21
N TRP A 29 7.54 -7.17 2.09
CA TRP A 29 6.54 -6.11 2.02
C TRP A 29 5.24 -6.44 2.76
N TRP A 30 4.83 -7.70 2.82
CA TRP A 30 3.71 -8.13 3.67
C TRP A 30 4.03 -7.90 5.14
N ALA A 31 5.24 -8.25 5.60
CA ALA A 31 5.68 -8.01 6.96
C ALA A 31 5.73 -6.50 7.29
N VAL A 32 6.24 -5.68 6.38
CA VAL A 32 6.24 -4.21 6.52
C VAL A 32 4.81 -3.67 6.64
N SER A 33 3.90 -4.13 5.77
CA SER A 33 2.50 -3.69 5.79
C SER A 33 1.82 -4.09 7.10
N ALA A 34 2.03 -5.32 7.57
CA ALA A 34 1.49 -5.80 8.83
C ALA A 34 2.05 -5.02 10.04
N GLY A 35 3.36 -4.79 10.07
CA GLY A 35 3.99 -3.97 11.11
C GLY A 35 3.46 -2.55 11.13
N TYR A 36 3.26 -1.95 9.96
CA TYR A 36 2.71 -0.60 9.85
C TYR A 36 1.23 -0.53 10.26
N ALA A 37 0.42 -1.56 9.95
CA ALA A 37 -0.95 -1.66 10.45
C ALA A 37 -0.97 -1.66 11.99
N VAL A 38 -0.06 -2.39 12.64
CA VAL A 38 0.07 -2.37 14.11
C VAL A 38 0.40 -0.97 14.62
N VAL A 39 1.29 -0.24 13.96
CA VAL A 39 1.59 1.16 14.31
C VAL A 39 0.32 2.01 14.25
N ILE A 40 -0.45 1.95 13.16
CA ILE A 40 -1.71 2.70 13.01
C ILE A 40 -2.69 2.32 14.12
N ALA A 41 -2.90 1.03 14.39
CA ALA A 41 -3.79 0.58 15.46
C ALA A 41 -3.38 1.13 16.83
N VAL A 42 -2.09 1.08 17.17
CA VAL A 42 -1.58 1.63 18.43
C VAL A 42 -1.86 3.13 18.51
N LEU A 43 -1.55 3.88 17.45
CA LEU A 43 -1.80 5.32 17.40
C LEU A 43 -3.29 5.67 17.51
N ALA A 44 -4.16 4.88 16.90
CA ALA A 44 -5.61 5.08 16.94
C ALA A 44 -6.19 4.94 18.35
N VAL A 45 -5.67 4.01 19.17
CA VAL A 45 -6.23 3.71 20.49
C VAL A 45 -5.55 4.44 21.66
N LEU A 46 -4.39 5.06 21.44
CA LEU A 46 -3.72 5.87 22.48
C LEU A 46 -4.62 7.03 22.92
N PRO A 47 -4.66 7.43 24.19
CA PRO A 47 -5.41 8.60 24.59
C PRO A 47 -4.82 9.87 23.96
N PRO A 48 -5.65 10.86 23.60
CA PRO A 48 -5.15 12.13 23.09
C PRO A 48 -4.30 12.85 24.15
N THR A 49 -3.22 13.49 23.73
CA THR A 49 -2.36 14.26 24.64
C THR A 49 -3.11 15.50 25.16
N PRO A 50 -3.24 15.67 26.50
CA PRO A 50 -3.93 16.82 27.06
C PRO A 50 -3.31 18.15 26.62
N GLY A 51 -4.15 19.12 26.25
CA GLY A 51 -3.72 20.48 25.92
C GLY A 51 -3.20 20.69 24.49
N VAL A 52 -3.16 19.65 23.65
CA VAL A 52 -2.80 19.76 22.23
C VAL A 52 -4.08 19.70 21.38
N SER A 53 -4.43 20.80 20.68
CA SER A 53 -5.47 20.75 19.65
C SER A 53 -4.84 20.36 18.32
N VAL A 54 -5.23 19.20 17.79
CA VAL A 54 -4.67 18.64 16.55
C VAL A 54 -5.56 18.87 15.32
N GLY A 55 -6.73 19.51 15.46
CA GLY A 55 -7.67 19.89 14.39
C GLY A 55 -7.36 19.41 12.96
N TYR A 56 -6.77 20.27 12.13
CA TYR A 56 -6.42 19.93 10.74
C TYR A 56 -5.21 19.00 10.60
N LEU A 57 -4.27 19.03 11.56
CA LEU A 57 -3.07 18.20 11.53
C LEU A 57 -3.41 16.72 11.72
N ASP A 58 -4.46 16.43 12.48
CA ASP A 58 -5.00 15.09 12.69
C ASP A 58 -5.51 14.48 11.38
N LYS A 59 -6.31 15.23 10.61
CA LYS A 59 -6.78 14.78 9.28
C LYS A 59 -5.63 14.62 8.27
N LEU A 60 -4.59 15.45 8.38
CA LEU A 60 -3.39 15.28 7.57
C LEU A 60 -2.60 14.03 7.98
N ALA A 61 -2.55 13.70 9.28
CA ALA A 61 -1.94 12.48 9.78
C ALA A 61 -2.67 11.25 9.23
N HIS A 62 -3.99 11.19 9.37
CA HIS A 62 -4.85 10.15 8.78
C HIS A 62 -4.61 9.99 7.27
N LEU A 63 -4.59 11.10 6.52
CA LEU A 63 -4.30 11.04 5.08
C LEU A 63 -2.92 10.44 4.79
N CYS A 64 -1.87 10.90 5.47
CA CYS A 64 -0.50 10.41 5.28
C CYS A 64 -0.34 8.95 5.69
N GLU A 65 -0.96 8.56 6.80
CA GLU A 65 -0.93 7.19 7.34
C GLU A 65 -1.51 6.22 6.32
N TYR A 66 -2.72 6.49 5.82
CA TYR A 66 -3.38 5.59 4.89
C TYR A 66 -2.80 5.66 3.47
N ALA A 67 -2.18 6.78 3.08
CA ALA A 67 -1.39 6.83 1.86
C ALA A 67 -0.16 5.90 1.93
N LEU A 68 0.60 5.96 3.02
CA LEU A 68 1.75 5.07 3.19
C LEU A 68 1.31 3.60 3.33
N PHE A 69 0.22 3.34 4.07
CA PHE A 69 -0.29 1.99 4.26
C PHE A 69 -0.75 1.35 2.96
N ALA A 70 -1.58 2.05 2.18
CA ALA A 70 -2.07 1.56 0.90
C ALA A 70 -0.93 1.37 -0.11
N TRP A 71 0.09 2.24 -0.08
CA TRP A 71 1.28 2.08 -0.90
C TRP A 71 2.07 0.81 -0.53
N CYS A 72 2.31 0.55 0.75
CA CYS A 72 2.97 -0.66 1.24
C CYS A 72 2.21 -1.94 0.84
N LEU A 73 0.88 -1.96 1.03
CA LEU A 73 0.02 -3.08 0.62
C LEU A 73 0.07 -3.31 -0.88
N ARG A 74 0.01 -2.23 -1.68
CA ARG A 74 0.13 -2.32 -3.13
C ARG A 74 1.50 -2.88 -3.52
N ARG A 75 2.57 -2.48 -2.84
CA ARG A 75 3.93 -2.98 -3.08
C ARG A 75 4.07 -4.45 -2.75
N ALA A 76 3.42 -4.91 -1.69
CA ALA A 76 3.36 -6.31 -1.29
C ALA A 76 2.62 -7.17 -2.33
N ALA A 77 1.45 -6.70 -2.79
CA ALA A 77 0.68 -7.36 -3.83
C ALA A 77 1.44 -7.43 -5.16
N HIS A 78 2.07 -6.31 -5.58
CA HIS A 78 2.89 -6.27 -6.79
C HIS A 78 4.10 -7.22 -6.71
N ALA A 79 4.82 -7.22 -5.58
CA ALA A 79 5.94 -8.15 -5.35
C ALA A 79 5.51 -9.62 -5.29
N SER A 80 4.22 -9.87 -5.04
CA SER A 80 3.59 -11.21 -5.05
C SER A 80 2.95 -11.56 -6.40
N ALA A 81 3.23 -10.79 -7.45
CA ALA A 81 2.74 -10.99 -8.82
C ALA A 81 1.20 -10.97 -8.97
N PHE A 82 0.50 -10.18 -8.14
CA PHE A 82 -0.94 -9.96 -8.31
C PHE A 82 -1.21 -9.20 -9.61
N SER A 83 -2.41 -9.39 -10.19
CA SER A 83 -2.84 -8.55 -11.32
C SER A 83 -2.98 -7.10 -10.87
N ARG A 84 -2.79 -6.14 -11.78
CA ARG A 84 -2.94 -4.70 -11.47
C ARG A 84 -4.29 -4.37 -10.81
N SER A 85 -5.37 -5.01 -11.27
CA SER A 85 -6.71 -4.81 -10.70
C SER A 85 -6.81 -5.41 -9.30
N SER A 86 -6.23 -6.59 -9.07
CA SER A 86 -6.17 -7.22 -7.76
C SER A 86 -5.31 -6.45 -6.76
N GLU A 87 -4.17 -5.89 -7.19
CA GLU A 87 -3.34 -5.00 -6.38
C GLU A 87 -4.14 -3.79 -5.89
N LEU A 88 -4.84 -3.12 -6.82
CA LEU A 88 -5.65 -1.94 -6.55
C LEU A 88 -6.79 -2.26 -5.58
N LEU A 89 -7.53 -3.33 -5.88
CA LEU A 89 -8.66 -3.74 -5.05
C LEU A 89 -8.22 -4.13 -3.64
N LEU A 90 -7.12 -4.89 -3.52
CA LEU A 90 -6.58 -5.29 -2.23
C LEU A 90 -6.11 -4.08 -1.43
N ALA A 91 -5.29 -3.22 -2.03
CA ALA A 91 -4.72 -2.08 -1.31
C ALA A 91 -5.79 -1.04 -0.92
N LEU A 92 -6.72 -0.70 -1.82
CA LEU A 92 -7.81 0.24 -1.51
C LEU A 92 -8.81 -0.38 -0.53
N GLY A 93 -9.33 -1.56 -0.86
CA GLY A 93 -10.38 -2.21 -0.08
C GLY A 93 -9.94 -2.50 1.35
N PHE A 94 -8.72 -3.03 1.52
CA PHE A 94 -8.20 -3.32 2.84
C PHE A 94 -7.92 -2.05 3.64
N SER A 95 -7.31 -1.02 3.04
CA SER A 95 -7.02 0.23 3.74
C SER A 95 -8.30 0.94 4.20
N ILE A 96 -9.33 1.02 3.34
CA ILE A 96 -10.61 1.65 3.69
C ILE A 96 -11.33 0.86 4.77
N ALA A 97 -11.41 -0.47 4.63
CA ALA A 97 -12.06 -1.32 5.62
C ALA A 97 -11.35 -1.26 6.99
N TYR A 98 -10.02 -1.27 6.98
CA TYR A 98 -9.21 -1.17 8.19
C TYR A 98 -9.38 0.18 8.89
N GLY A 99 -9.40 1.28 8.14
CA GLY A 99 -9.65 2.61 8.70
C GLY A 99 -11.04 2.77 9.27
N ALA A 100 -12.08 2.36 8.54
CA ALA A 100 -13.44 2.38 9.05
C ALA A 100 -13.61 1.52 10.32
N LEU A 101 -12.91 0.39 10.39
CA LEU A 101 -12.90 -0.45 11.60
C LEU A 101 -12.25 0.27 12.79
N LEU A 102 -11.09 0.90 12.61
CA LEU A 102 -10.40 1.62 13.70
C LEU A 102 -11.20 2.83 14.18
N GLU A 103 -11.85 3.58 13.28
CA GLU A 103 -12.79 4.66 13.63
C GLU A 103 -13.96 4.13 14.47
N GLY A 104 -14.54 2.99 14.06
CA GLY A 104 -15.58 2.33 14.84
C GLY A 104 -15.12 1.92 16.24
N ILE A 105 -13.89 1.42 16.37
CA ILE A 105 -13.28 1.09 17.67
C ILE A 105 -13.10 2.35 18.52
N GLN A 106 -12.60 3.44 17.92
CA GLN A 106 -12.43 4.73 18.60
C GLN A 106 -13.74 5.26 19.17
N GLY A 107 -14.85 5.12 18.44
CA GLY A 107 -16.19 5.48 18.91
C GLY A 107 -16.66 4.72 20.17
N VAL A 108 -16.07 3.56 20.46
CA VAL A 108 -16.39 2.74 21.64
C VAL A 108 -15.49 3.05 22.84
N LEU A 109 -14.28 3.60 22.62
CA LEU A 109 -13.27 3.80 23.67
C LEU A 109 -13.63 4.89 24.69
N GLY A 110 -14.59 5.77 24.42
CA GLY A 110 -15.07 6.80 25.35
C GLY A 110 -14.11 7.97 25.61
N TYR A 111 -12.82 7.81 25.29
CA TYR A 111 -11.78 8.86 25.31
C TYR A 111 -11.25 9.21 23.92
N ARG A 112 -11.79 8.56 22.88
CA ARG A 112 -11.61 8.87 21.45
C ARG A 112 -12.97 9.13 20.82
N SER A 113 -12.98 9.88 19.73
CA SER A 113 -14.16 10.13 18.91
C SER A 113 -14.01 9.39 17.58
N ALA A 114 -15.10 8.82 17.08
CA ALA A 114 -15.20 8.40 15.68
C ALA A 114 -15.61 9.61 14.84
N GLU A 115 -14.89 9.90 13.76
CA GLU A 115 -15.19 11.06 12.92
C GLU A 115 -15.32 10.69 11.44
N TRP A 116 -16.41 11.12 10.80
CA TRP A 116 -16.56 10.98 9.35
C TRP A 116 -15.45 11.69 8.56
N GLY A 117 -14.90 12.78 9.12
CA GLY A 117 -13.77 13.49 8.53
C GLY A 117 -12.53 12.60 8.40
N ASP A 118 -12.31 11.72 9.37
CA ASP A 118 -11.13 10.87 9.43
C ASP A 118 -11.32 9.66 8.51
N VAL A 119 -12.54 9.10 8.41
CA VAL A 119 -12.90 8.13 7.36
C VAL A 119 -12.63 8.68 5.96
N ILE A 120 -12.97 9.94 5.69
CA ILE A 120 -12.71 10.60 4.41
C ILE A 120 -11.20 10.77 4.20
N ALA A 121 -10.47 11.24 5.21
CA ALA A 121 -9.01 11.41 5.13
C ALA A 121 -8.29 10.07 4.86
N ASN A 122 -8.68 9.01 5.57
CA ASN A 122 -8.19 7.64 5.38
C ASN A 122 -8.42 7.17 3.94
N THR A 123 -9.62 7.40 3.41
CA THR A 123 -10.00 7.01 2.05
C THR A 123 -9.21 7.78 0.99
N VAL A 124 -9.08 9.10 1.12
CA VAL A 124 -8.30 9.94 0.21
C VAL A 124 -6.82 9.56 0.25
N GLY A 125 -6.28 9.32 1.44
CA GLY A 125 -4.94 8.79 1.65
C GLY A 125 -4.73 7.49 0.87
N ALA A 126 -5.61 6.51 1.04
CA ALA A 126 -5.52 5.23 0.35
C ALA A 126 -5.53 5.39 -1.19
N VAL A 127 -6.39 6.25 -1.73
CA VAL A 127 -6.43 6.56 -3.17
C VAL A 127 -5.08 7.14 -3.65
N ILE A 128 -4.53 8.11 -2.91
CA ILE A 128 -3.24 8.71 -3.22
C ILE A 128 -2.12 7.65 -3.17
N GLY A 129 -2.07 6.86 -2.09
CA GLY A 129 -1.06 5.81 -1.87
C GLY A 129 -1.03 4.76 -2.98
N THR A 130 -2.20 4.36 -3.47
CA THR A 130 -2.29 3.41 -4.59
C THR A 130 -1.96 4.02 -5.95
N GLY A 131 -2.07 5.34 -6.11
CA GLY A 131 -1.69 6.06 -7.34
C GLY A 131 -0.18 6.09 -7.60
N PHE A 132 0.64 6.01 -6.56
CA PHE A 132 2.11 6.01 -6.66
C PHE A 132 2.67 4.64 -7.06
N ASN A 133 2.61 4.30 -8.34
CA ASN A 133 3.46 3.24 -8.88
C ASN A 133 4.08 3.69 -10.21
N LYS A 134 5.28 4.29 -10.13
CA LYS A 134 6.17 4.31 -11.30
C LYS A 134 6.41 2.85 -11.65
N LYS A 135 6.27 2.48 -12.93
CA LYS A 135 6.57 1.12 -13.42
C LYS A 135 7.96 0.72 -12.89
N VAL A 136 8.00 -0.08 -11.83
CA VAL A 136 9.25 -0.68 -11.35
C VAL A 136 9.56 -1.75 -12.38
N ARG A 137 10.37 -1.37 -13.38
CA ARG A 137 10.89 -2.27 -14.41
C ARG A 137 11.88 -3.25 -13.80
#